data_AF-A0A1V3PH95-F1
#
_entry.id   AF-A0A1V3PH95-F1
#
_cell.length_a   1.000
_cell.length_b   1.000
_cell.length_c   1.000
_cell.angle_alpha   90.00
_cell.angle_beta   90.00
_cell.angle_gamma   90.00
#
_symmetry.space_group_name_H-M   'P 1'
#
loop_
_entity.id
_entity.type
_entity.pdbx_description
1 polymer ?
#
loop_
_entity_poly.entity_id
_entity_poly.type
_entity_poly.pdbx_seq_one_letter_code
_entity_poly.pdbx_strand_id
1 'polypeptide(L)'
;MNLSFNAAQRDYPHTWSEIKAQVAEIKHASDADIIPLDVHIIEVNGVKMLEVVCLTDLVMDDTEQPASGMRIRAPINEVPASQRIH
;
A
#
# COMPACT_ATOMS: atom_id res chain seq x y z
N MET A 1 0.97 -7.34 -11.40
CA MET A 1 2.24 -8.07 -11.15
C MET A 1 2.48 -8.08 -9.64
N ASN A 2 2.64 -9.25 -9.00
CA ASN A 2 2.95 -9.29 -7.56
C ASN A 2 4.41 -8.94 -7.31
N LEU A 3 4.65 -8.16 -6.27
CA LEU A 3 5.97 -7.77 -5.80
C LEU A 3 6.14 -8.23 -4.36
N SER A 4 7.35 -8.62 -3.99
CA SER A 4 7.66 -8.71 -2.57
C SER A 4 7.74 -7.31 -1.96
N PHE A 5 7.42 -7.20 -0.67
CA PHE A 5 7.55 -5.94 0.08
C PHE A 5 8.93 -5.30 -0.07
N ASN A 6 9.99 -6.10 0.04
CA ASN A 6 11.36 -5.62 -0.10
C ASN A 6 11.66 -5.11 -1.52
N ALA A 7 11.13 -5.76 -2.56
CA ALA A 7 11.28 -5.29 -3.94
C ALA A 7 10.54 -3.97 -4.15
N ALA A 8 9.30 -3.86 -3.66
CA ALA A 8 8.53 -2.62 -3.75
C ALA A 8 9.22 -1.44 -3.05
N GLN A 9 9.74 -1.68 -1.83
CA GLN A 9 10.48 -0.69 -1.05
C GLN A 9 11.76 -0.22 -1.74
N ARG A 10 12.51 -1.16 -2.32
CA ARG A 10 13.77 -0.86 -3.01
C ARG A 10 13.52 -0.15 -4.34
N ASP A 11 12.59 -0.67 -5.13
CA ASP A 11 12.42 -0.25 -6.52
C ASP A 11 11.56 1.02 -6.64
N TYR A 12 10.68 1.28 -5.68
CA TYR A 12 9.79 2.46 -5.66
C TYR A 12 9.81 3.18 -4.30
N PRO A 13 10.96 3.70 -3.84
CA PRO A 13 11.10 4.24 -2.49
C PRO A 13 10.24 5.48 -2.23
N HIS A 14 10.00 6.32 -3.24
CA HIS A 14 9.16 7.52 -3.10
C HIS A 14 7.68 7.11 -3.01
N THR A 15 7.24 6.27 -3.93
CA THR A 15 5.87 5.72 -3.95
C THR A 15 5.58 4.96 -2.64
N TRP A 16 6.56 4.19 -2.14
CA TRP A 16 6.43 3.49 -0.86
C TRP A 16 6.33 4.44 0.33
N SER A 17 7.02 5.59 0.29
CA SER A 17 6.91 6.62 1.31
C SER A 17 5.50 7.23 1.36
N GLU A 18 4.87 7.43 0.21
CA GLU A 18 3.48 7.90 0.12
C GLU A 18 2.51 6.90 0.74
N ILE A 19 2.65 5.61 0.42
CA ILE A 19 1.85 4.54 1.03
C ILE A 19 2.01 4.55 2.56
N LYS A 20 3.25 4.66 3.07
CA LYS A 20 3.48 4.74 4.52
C LYS A 20 2.81 5.96 5.16
N ALA A 21 2.81 7.11 4.49
CA ALA A 21 2.13 8.30 4.97
C ALA A 21 0.61 8.09 5.05
N GLN A 22 0.00 7.50 4.01
CA GLN A 22 -1.42 7.15 4.01
C GLN A 22 -1.77 6.14 5.11
N VAL A 23 -0.94 5.11 5.30
CA VAL A 23 -1.11 4.14 6.41
C VAL A 23 -1.08 4.86 7.76
N ALA A 24 -0.11 5.74 7.98
CA ALA A 24 0.02 6.48 9.23
C ALA A 24 -1.18 7.40 9.49
N GLU A 25 -1.71 8.05 8.46
CA GLU A 25 -2.91 8.88 8.54
C GLU A 25 -4.14 8.05 8.94
N ILE A 26 -4.33 6.87 8.33
CA ILE A 26 -5.45 5.97 8.66
C ILE A 26 -5.32 5.48 10.10
N LYS A 27 -4.11 5.05 10.53
CA LYS A 27 -3.88 4.64 11.93
C LYS A 27 -4.22 5.76 12.90
N HIS A 28 -3.79 6.98 12.61
CA HIS A 28 -4.08 8.13 13.47
C HIS A 28 -5.59 8.48 13.51
N ALA A 29 -6.31 8.30 12.39
CA ALA A 29 -7.72 8.64 12.31
C ALA A 29 -8.66 7.58 12.93
N SER A 30 -8.23 6.31 12.98
CA SER A 30 -9.10 5.19 13.34
C SER A 30 -8.59 4.33 14.51
N ASP A 31 -7.37 4.58 15.00
CA ASP A 31 -6.63 3.73 15.94
C ASP A 31 -6.50 2.26 15.50
N ALA A 32 -6.76 1.98 14.22
CA ALA A 32 -6.78 0.63 13.70
C ALA A 32 -5.37 0.09 13.49
N ASP A 33 -5.21 -1.20 13.75
CA ASP A 33 -4.05 -1.92 13.31
C ASP A 33 -4.16 -2.22 11.81
N ILE A 34 -3.06 -1.94 11.10
CA ILE A 34 -2.94 -2.13 9.66
C ILE A 34 -1.77 -3.07 9.43
N ILE A 35 -2.08 -4.26 8.91
CA ILE A 35 -1.11 -5.31 8.63
C ILE A 35 -1.04 -5.50 7.11
N PRO A 36 0.06 -5.14 6.45
CA PRO A 36 0.21 -5.33 5.02
C PRO A 36 0.36 -6.83 4.69
N LEU A 37 -0.40 -7.31 3.71
CA LEU A 37 -0.44 -8.72 3.27
C LEU A 37 0.25 -8.96 1.93
N ASP A 38 -0.04 -8.12 0.94
CA ASP A 38 0.48 -8.30 -0.42
C ASP A 38 0.71 -6.95 -1.10
N VAL A 39 1.57 -6.94 -2.12
CA VAL A 39 1.89 -5.76 -2.92
C VAL A 39 1.81 -6.09 -4.40
N HIS A 40 1.12 -5.23 -5.14
CA HIS A 40 0.92 -5.38 -6.57
C HIS A 40 1.26 -4.10 -7.31
N ILE A 41 1.80 -4.23 -8.52
CA ILE A 41 1.65 -3.18 -9.53
C ILE A 41 0.36 -3.48 -10.29
N ILE A 42 -0.56 -2.52 -10.27
CA ILE A 42 -1.80 -2.50 -11.05
C ILE A 42 -1.80 -1.32 -12.01
N GLU A 43 -2.68 -1.35 -12.99
CA GLU A 43 -2.93 -0.23 -13.89
C GLU A 43 -4.39 0.18 -13.78
N VAL A 44 -4.63 1.47 -13.53
CA VAL A 44 -5.98 2.04 -13.46
C VAL A 44 -6.02 3.24 -14.39
N ASN A 45 -6.88 3.18 -15.41
CA ASN A 45 -7.03 4.24 -16.41
C ASN A 45 -5.70 4.65 -17.07
N GLY A 46 -4.82 3.69 -17.36
CA GLY A 46 -3.50 3.93 -17.98
C GLY A 46 -2.42 4.41 -17.02
N VAL A 47 -2.72 4.61 -15.73
CA VAL A 47 -1.74 5.00 -14.71
C VAL A 47 -1.32 3.75 -13.93
N LYS A 48 -0.02 3.48 -13.89
CA LYS A 48 0.55 2.41 -13.06
C LYS A 48 0.54 2.85 -11.61
N MET A 49 0.03 2.00 -10.73
CA MET A 49 -0.05 2.26 -9.30
C MET A 49 0.54 1.10 -8.52
N LEU A 50 1.16 1.44 -7.39
CA LEU A 50 1.53 0.47 -6.37
C LEU A 50 0.34 0.30 -5.44
N GLU A 51 -0.23 -0.89 -5.42
CA GLU A 51 -1.30 -1.29 -4.52
C GLU A 51 -0.73 -2.15 -3.39
N VAL A 52 -1.04 -1.79 -2.16
CA VAL A 52 -0.76 -2.60 -0.97
C VAL A 52 -2.09 -3.07 -0.40
N VAL A 53 -2.26 -4.38 -0.34
CA VAL A 53 -3.42 -5.02 0.29
C VAL A 53 -3.09 -5.21 1.77
N CYS A 54 -3.96 -4.70 2.63
CA CYS A 54 -3.80 -4.77 4.07
C CYS A 54 -5.00 -5.48 4.71
N LEU A 55 -4.74 -6.22 5.77
CA LEU A 55 -5.76 -6.50 6.78
C LEU A 55 -5.81 -5.33 7.74
N THR A 56 -7.02 -5.02 8.17
CA THR A 56 -7.24 -4.11 9.26
C THR A 56 -8.30 -4.66 10.17
N ASP A 57 -8.09 -4.44 11.47
CA ASP A 57 -9.01 -4.82 12.51
C ASP A 57 -10.07 -3.76 12.78
N LEU A 58 -10.16 -2.70 11.96
CA LEU A 58 -11.13 -1.59 12.05
C LEU A 58 -12.42 -2.01 12.75
N VAL A 59 -12.45 -1.85 14.06
CA VAL A 59 -13.65 -2.03 14.87
C VAL A 59 -14.38 -0.72 14.68
N MET A 60 -15.24 -0.64 13.65
CA MET A 60 -16.23 0.42 13.64
C MET A 60 -17.07 0.20 14.90
N ASP A 61 -17.15 1.24 15.75
CA ASP A 61 -17.66 1.28 17.13
C ASP A 61 -19.05 0.66 17.39
N ASP A 62 -19.67 0.00 16.42
CA ASP A 62 -20.99 -0.66 16.58
C ASP A 62 -21.26 -1.85 15.65
N THR A 63 -20.23 -2.51 15.10
CA THR A 63 -20.47 -3.68 14.25
C THR A 63 -19.49 -4.83 14.49
N GLU A 64 -20.03 -6.03 14.76
CA GLU A 64 -19.36 -7.34 14.69
C GLU A 64 -18.88 -7.67 13.25
N GLN A 65 -18.19 -6.73 12.59
CA GLN A 65 -17.71 -6.94 11.23
C GLN A 65 -16.34 -7.64 11.26
N PRO A 66 -16.17 -8.71 10.47
CA PRO A 66 -14.88 -9.37 10.34
C PRO A 66 -13.86 -8.40 9.73
N ALA A 67 -12.58 -8.60 10.04
CA ALA A 67 -11.47 -7.85 9.46
C ALA A 67 -11.67 -7.65 7.95
N SER A 68 -11.83 -6.39 7.53
CA SER A 68 -12.08 -6.06 6.14
C SER A 68 -10.76 -5.84 5.41
N GLY A 69 -10.66 -6.33 4.17
CA GLY A 69 -9.48 -6.13 3.33
C GLY A 69 -9.43 -4.68 2.84
N MET A 70 -8.44 -3.92 3.30
CA MET A 70 -8.19 -2.54 2.85
C MET A 70 -7.15 -2.53 1.72
N ARG A 71 -7.31 -1.64 0.74
CA ARG A 71 -6.35 -1.47 -0.36
C ARG A 71 -5.86 -0.03 -0.39
N ILE A 72 -4.56 0.15 -0.23
CA ILE A 72 -3.91 1.46 -0.26
C ILE A 72 -3.15 1.57 -1.58
N ARG A 73 -3.30 2.70 -2.28
CA ARG A 73 -2.77 2.88 -3.63
C ARG A 73 -2.01 4.18 -3.75
N ALA A 74 -0.90 4.16 -4.47
CA ALA A 74 -0.14 5.35 -4.82
C ALA A 74 0.35 5.25 -6.28
N PRO A 75 0.30 6.36 -7.04
CA PRO A 75 0.76 6.36 -8.44
C PRO A 75 2.28 6.17 -8.52
N ILE A 76 2.73 5.32 -9.43
CA ILE A 76 4.15 5.11 -9.71
C ILE A 76 4.58 6.16 -10.74
N ASN A 77 5.18 7.24 -10.25
CA ASN A 77 5.72 8.32 -11.09
C ASN A 77 7.23 8.21 -11.34
N GLU A 78 7.83 7.09 -10.94
CA GLU A 78 9.27 6.89 -10.93
C GLU A 78 9.70 5.65 -11.71
N VAL A 79 10.88 5.72 -12.35
CA VAL A 79 11.53 4.54 -12.94
C VAL A 79 12.03 3.64 -11.79
N PRO A 80 11.84 2.31 -11.86
CA PRO A 80 12.31 1.38 -10.83
C PRO A 80 13.80 1.61 -10.51
N ALA A 81 14.16 1.76 -9.24
CA ALA A 81 15.52 2.07 -8.83
C ALA A 81 16.53 0.99 -9.28
N SER A 82 16.13 -0.28 -9.29
CA SER A 82 16.95 -1.38 -9.82
C SER A 82 17.29 -1.27 -11.32
N GLN A 83 16.50 -0.51 -12.10
CA GLN A 83 16.76 -0.28 -13.52
C GLN A 83 17.61 0.97 -13.78
N ARG A 84 17.88 1.79 -12.76
CA ARG A 84 18.72 3.00 -12.90
C ARG A 84 20.22 2.72 -12.80
N ILE A 85 20.60 1.52 -12.38
CA ILE A 85 22.01 1.11 -12.24
C ILE A 85 22.46 0.41 -13.54
N HIS A 86 22.41 1.11 -14.67
CA HIS A 86 23.03 0.69 -15.93
C HIS A 86 23.47 1.90 -16.75
#